data_AF-A0A4U8WAI5-F1
#
_entry.id   AF-A0A4U8WAI5-F1
#
_cell.length_a   1.000
_cell.length_b   1.000
_cell.length_c   1.000
_cell.angle_alpha   90.00
_cell.angle_beta   90.00
_cell.angle_gamma   90.00
#
_symmetry.space_group_name_H-M   'P 1'
#
loop_
_entity.id
_entity.type
_entity.pdbx_description
1 polymer ?
#
loop_
_entity_poly.entity_id
_entity_poly.type
_entity_poly.pdbx_seq_one_letter_code
_entity_poly.pdbx_strand_id
1 'polypeptide(L)'
;MLNCKKNNATILSIDNNVKQKTNQSKIKVYNSCEEIITDIVKSSNADAVRNYKNLFVKIESSTKEKITIKLYVINDVSEDPSVRKLTDQTVGWVEFFPPTYMLQDITNDIETPENLTYDKSF
;
A
#
# COMPACT_ATOMS: atom_id res chain seq x y z
N MET A 1 -13.42 -3.95 9.11
CA MET A 1 -13.59 -3.59 7.68
C MET A 1 -12.82 -2.29 7.48
N LEU A 2 -11.74 -2.28 6.69
CA LEU A 2 -10.96 -1.06 6.42
C LEU A 2 -11.80 -0.13 5.54
N ASN A 3 -12.25 1.01 6.06
CA ASN A 3 -13.11 1.95 5.34
C ASN A 3 -12.33 3.24 5.05
N CYS A 4 -11.63 3.28 3.92
CA CYS A 4 -10.85 4.41 3.47
C CYS A 4 -11.72 5.43 2.72
N LYS A 5 -12.60 6.12 3.47
CA LYS A 5 -13.22 7.37 2.99
C LYS A 5 -12.26 8.52 3.28
N LYS A 6 -12.11 9.45 2.33
CA LYS A 6 -11.44 10.76 2.55
C LYS A 6 -12.20 11.52 3.64
N ASN A 7 -11.88 11.28 4.89
CA ASN A 7 -12.23 12.07 6.06
C ASN A 7 -11.23 11.71 7.16
N ASN A 8 -10.65 12.75 7.75
CA ASN A 8 -9.53 12.68 8.67
C ASN A 8 -9.84 11.78 9.89
N ALA A 9 -8.84 10.95 10.24
CA ALA A 9 -8.73 10.15 11.45
C ALA A 9 -9.88 9.16 11.72
N THR A 10 -9.71 7.91 11.32
CA THR A 10 -10.41 6.78 11.94
C THR A 10 -9.42 6.07 12.87
N ILE A 11 -9.50 6.38 14.16
CA ILE A 11 -8.81 5.63 15.21
C ILE A 11 -9.47 4.26 15.30
N LEU A 12 -8.71 3.20 14.99
CA LEU A 12 -9.10 1.82 15.28
C LEU A 12 -8.61 1.48 16.70
N SER A 13 -9.49 1.59 17.70
CA SER A 13 -9.28 1.02 19.03
C SER A 13 -9.99 -0.34 19.10
N ILE A 14 -9.20 -1.42 19.27
CA ILE A 14 -9.72 -2.75 19.56
C ILE A 14 -9.77 -2.90 21.09
N ASP A 15 -10.96 -2.82 21.67
CA ASP A 15 -11.20 -3.21 23.07
C ASP A 15 -11.17 -4.73 23.19
N ASN A 16 -10.27 -5.26 24.02
CA ASN A 16 -10.38 -6.63 24.52
C ASN A 16 -9.85 -6.72 25.95
N ASN A 17 -10.78 -6.87 26.90
CA ASN A 17 -10.50 -7.20 28.28
C ASN A 17 -10.37 -8.73 28.41
N VAL A 18 -9.19 -9.28 28.07
CA VAL A 18 -8.77 -10.62 28.53
C VAL A 18 -7.26 -10.59 28.78
N LYS A 19 -6.87 -10.68 30.05
CA LYS A 19 -5.48 -10.85 30.50
C LYS A 19 -4.96 -12.23 30.12
N GLN A 20 -4.05 -12.32 29.14
CA GLN A 20 -3.03 -13.39 29.08
C GLN A 20 -1.71 -12.85 28.50
N LYS A 21 -0.58 -13.26 29.12
CA LYS A 21 0.80 -12.89 28.77
C LYS A 21 1.17 -13.39 27.37
N THR A 22 1.56 -12.48 26.48
CA THR A 22 2.31 -12.80 25.25
C THR A 22 3.18 -11.61 24.86
N ASN A 23 4.37 -11.90 24.32
CA ASN A 23 5.38 -10.95 23.86
C ASN A 23 4.74 -9.71 23.24
N GLN A 24 5.19 -8.52 23.66
CA GLN A 24 4.74 -7.24 23.13
C GLN A 24 5.03 -7.18 21.63
N SER A 25 4.13 -7.69 20.78
CA SER A 25 4.03 -7.25 19.41
C SER A 25 3.69 -5.77 19.51
N LYS A 26 4.63 -4.89 19.18
CA LYS A 26 4.36 -3.46 19.08
C LYS A 26 3.15 -3.30 18.15
N ILE A 27 2.00 -2.95 18.70
CA ILE A 27 0.81 -2.64 17.91
C ILE A 27 1.19 -1.43 17.05
N LYS A 28 1.18 -1.62 15.73
CA LYS A 28 1.52 -0.56 14.79
C LYS A 28 0.31 0.35 14.65
N VAL A 29 0.42 1.57 15.17
CA VAL A 29 -0.64 2.57 15.08
C VAL A 29 -0.45 3.34 13.78
N TYR A 30 -1.48 3.34 12.94
CA TYR A 30 -1.51 4.04 11.67
C TYR A 30 -2.36 5.30 11.77
N ASN A 31 -1.88 6.39 11.18
CA ASN A 31 -2.57 7.68 11.20
C ASN A 31 -3.45 7.89 9.96
N SER A 32 -3.24 7.11 8.90
CA SER A 32 -3.96 7.23 7.63
C SER A 32 -4.09 5.90 6.89
N CYS A 33 -5.02 5.85 5.94
CA CYS A 33 -5.13 4.72 5.03
C CYS A 33 -3.91 4.59 4.13
N GLU A 34 -3.32 5.71 3.72
CA GLU A 34 -2.13 5.76 2.91
C GLU A 34 -0.95 5.08 3.61
N GLU A 35 -0.78 5.27 4.93
CA GLU A 35 0.24 4.57 5.72
C GLU A 35 0.00 3.06 5.73
N ILE A 36 -1.24 2.61 5.98
CA ILE A 36 -1.60 1.18 6.00
C ILE A 36 -1.32 0.55 4.62
N ILE A 37 -1.81 1.18 3.56
CA ILE A 37 -1.67 0.66 2.19
C ILE A 37 -0.20 0.66 1.76
N THR A 38 0.56 1.69 2.14
CA THR A 38 2.00 1.75 1.87
C THR A 38 2.71 0.57 2.53
N ASP A 39 2.38 0.25 3.78
CA ASP A 39 3.01 -0.87 4.50
C ASP A 39 2.58 -2.24 3.96
N ILE A 40 1.30 -2.41 3.61
CA ILE A 40 0.81 -3.63 2.94
C ILE A 40 1.58 -3.86 1.64
N VAL A 41 1.68 -2.83 0.78
CA VAL A 41 2.38 -2.94 -0.49
C VAL A 41 3.88 -3.17 -0.27
N LYS A 42 4.54 -2.37 0.57
CA LYS A 42 6.00 -2.45 0.75
C LYS A 42 6.46 -3.73 1.47
N SER A 43 5.58 -4.39 2.22
CA SER A 43 5.85 -5.72 2.79
C SER A 43 5.48 -6.87 1.85
N SER A 44 4.92 -6.57 0.68
CA SER A 44 4.50 -7.60 -0.28
C SER A 44 5.65 -8.15 -1.13
N ASN A 45 5.38 -9.26 -1.79
CA ASN A 45 6.24 -9.84 -2.82
C ASN A 45 5.98 -9.26 -4.23
N ALA A 46 5.37 -8.08 -4.37
CA ALA A 46 5.18 -7.44 -5.67
C ALA A 46 6.52 -7.21 -6.39
N ASP A 47 6.55 -7.38 -7.72
CA ASP A 47 7.76 -7.19 -8.50
C ASP A 47 8.34 -5.79 -8.38
N ALA A 48 7.48 -4.77 -8.40
CA ALA A 48 7.92 -3.39 -8.26
C ALA A 48 8.62 -3.11 -6.91
N VAL A 49 8.21 -3.79 -5.83
CA VAL A 49 8.84 -3.63 -4.51
C VAL A 49 10.26 -4.22 -4.50
N ARG A 50 10.47 -5.33 -5.21
CA ARG A 50 11.80 -5.96 -5.34
C ARG A 50 12.75 -5.15 -6.22
N ASN A 51 12.22 -4.57 -7.31
CA ASN A 51 13.03 -4.00 -8.37
C ASN A 51 13.33 -2.49 -8.19
N TYR A 52 12.54 -1.77 -7.38
CA TYR A 52 12.69 -0.32 -7.23
C TYR A 52 12.93 0.10 -5.77
N LYS A 53 14.12 0.67 -5.49
CA LYS A 53 14.48 1.16 -4.15
C LYS A 53 13.65 2.37 -3.69
N ASN A 54 13.33 3.27 -4.63
CA ASN A 54 12.59 4.51 -4.35
C ASN A 54 11.15 4.39 -4.85
N LEU A 55 10.47 3.33 -4.42
CA LEU A 55 9.08 3.08 -4.79
C LEU A 55 8.12 3.94 -3.96
N PHE A 56 7.25 4.65 -4.67
CA PHE A 56 6.14 5.40 -4.10
C PHE A 56 4.83 4.65 -4.35
N VAL A 57 3.93 4.76 -3.38
CA VAL A 57 2.63 4.10 -3.36
C VAL A 57 1.56 5.18 -3.28
N LYS A 58 0.57 5.14 -4.15
CA LYS A 58 -0.55 6.09 -4.17
C LYS A 58 -1.86 5.35 -4.34
N ILE A 59 -2.84 5.67 -3.50
CA ILE A 59 -4.21 5.22 -3.69
C ILE A 59 -4.80 6.00 -4.87
N GLU A 60 -5.10 5.31 -5.96
CA GLU A 60 -5.72 5.90 -7.16
C GLU A 60 -7.24 5.97 -6.99
N SER A 61 -7.85 4.88 -6.49
CA SER A 61 -9.26 4.84 -6.14
C SER A 61 -9.50 3.93 -4.92
N SER A 62 -10.59 4.20 -4.20
CA SER A 62 -10.94 3.47 -2.98
C SER A 62 -12.46 3.35 -2.87
N THR A 63 -12.92 2.10 -2.75
CA THR A 63 -14.29 1.73 -2.39
C THR A 63 -14.25 0.81 -1.17
N LYS A 64 -15.42 0.38 -0.68
CA LYS A 64 -15.50 -0.61 0.41
C LYS A 64 -15.04 -2.01 -0.01
N GLU A 65 -15.09 -2.30 -1.31
CA GLU A 65 -14.81 -3.61 -1.88
C GLU A 65 -13.37 -3.72 -2.34
N LYS A 66 -12.81 -2.60 -2.84
CA LYS A 66 -11.52 -2.59 -3.52
C LYS A 66 -10.81 -1.24 -3.40
N ILE A 67 -9.50 -1.28 -3.27
CA ILE A 67 -8.60 -0.14 -3.34
C ILE A 67 -7.62 -0.40 -4.49
N THR A 68 -7.65 0.45 -5.51
CA THR A 68 -6.69 0.40 -6.62
C THR A 68 -5.51 1.31 -6.33
N ILE A 69 -4.31 0.78 -6.44
CA ILE A 69 -3.07 1.36 -5.94
C ILE A 69 -2.10 1.49 -7.10
N LYS A 70 -1.60 2.71 -7.33
CA LYS A 70 -0.54 3.00 -8.28
C LYS A 70 0.82 2.89 -7.60
N LEU A 71 1.73 2.15 -8.22
CA LEU A 71 3.15 2.09 -7.86
C LEU A 71 3.96 2.90 -8.85
N TYR A 72 4.79 3.81 -8.37
CA TYR A 72 5.56 4.69 -9.25
C TYR A 72 6.92 5.05 -8.67
N VAL A 73 7.83 5.46 -9.55
CA VAL A 73 9.13 6.01 -9.21
C VAL A 73 9.24 7.43 -9.75
N ILE A 74 10.09 8.23 -9.15
CA ILE A 74 10.39 9.58 -9.61
C ILE A 74 11.74 9.53 -10.32
N ASN A 75 11.74 9.88 -11.61
CA ASN A 75 12.95 9.98 -12.41
C ASN A 75 13.34 11.43 -12.63
N ASP A 76 14.64 11.68 -12.64
CA ASP A 76 15.21 12.96 -13.05
C ASP A 76 15.47 12.93 -14.56
N VAL A 77 14.74 13.75 -15.31
CA VAL A 77 14.81 13.85 -16.78
C VAL A 77 15.34 15.22 -17.21
N SER A 78 16.16 15.84 -16.36
CA SER A 78 16.77 17.13 -16.63
C SER A 78 17.80 17.02 -17.74
N GLU A 79 17.59 17.78 -18.82
CA GLU A 79 18.60 17.97 -19.87
C GLU A 79 19.63 19.04 -19.45
N ASP A 80 19.21 20.00 -18.63
CA ASP A 80 20.05 21.04 -18.04
C ASP A 80 20.17 20.80 -16.52
N PRO A 81 21.39 20.60 -15.98
CA PRO A 81 21.61 20.40 -14.55
C PRO A 81 21.14 21.57 -13.66
N SER A 82 20.99 22.77 -14.22
CA SER A 82 20.47 23.94 -13.52
C SER A 82 18.94 23.98 -13.42
N VAL A 83 18.24 23.17 -14.23
CA VAL A 83 16.77 23.09 -14.27
C VAL A 83 16.32 21.66 -14.00
N ARG A 84 16.04 21.37 -12.73
CA ARG A 84 15.61 20.03 -12.32
C ARG A 84 14.19 19.73 -12.81
N LYS A 85 14.04 18.70 -13.65
CA LYS A 85 12.76 18.17 -14.15
C LYS A 85 12.56 16.76 -13.61
N LEU A 86 11.57 16.60 -12.73
CA LEU A 86 11.19 15.31 -12.17
C LEU A 86 9.91 14.82 -12.84
N THR A 87 9.85 13.52 -13.15
CA THR A 87 8.67 12.89 -13.73
C THR A 87 8.31 11.59 -13.00
N ASP A 88 7.02 11.37 -12.83
CA ASP A 88 6.48 10.16 -12.22
C ASP A 88 6.34 9.08 -13.29
N GLN A 89 7.12 8.00 -13.17
CA GLN A 89 6.95 6.81 -14.00
C GLN A 89 6.17 5.75 -13.22
N THR A 90 4.99 5.38 -13.72
CA THR A 90 4.25 4.22 -13.20
C THR A 90 5.04 2.94 -13.48
N VAL A 91 5.25 2.13 -12.46
CA VAL A 91 5.99 0.86 -12.54
C VAL A 91 5.17 -0.35 -12.08
N GLY A 92 3.94 -0.12 -11.62
CA GLY A 92 3.02 -1.20 -11.29
C GLY A 92 1.66 -0.72 -10.82
N TRP A 93 0.72 -1.66 -10.80
CA TRP A 93 -0.64 -1.48 -10.32
C TRP A 93 -1.04 -2.67 -9.45
N VAL A 94 -1.64 -2.36 -8.29
CA VAL A 94 -2.04 -3.37 -7.32
C VAL A 94 -3.47 -3.11 -6.88
N GLU A 95 -4.22 -4.18 -6.66
CA GLU A 95 -5.57 -4.11 -6.10
C GLU A 95 -5.61 -4.79 -4.74
N PHE A 96 -6.06 -4.04 -3.74
CA PHE A 96 -6.30 -4.56 -2.41
C PHE A 96 -7.81 -4.69 -2.17
N PHE A 97 -8.24 -5.84 -1.67
CA PHE A 97 -9.63 -6.16 -1.37
C PHE A 97 -9.84 -6.21 0.15
N PRO A 98 -10.29 -5.11 0.79
CA PRO A 98 -10.45 -5.04 2.25
C PRO A 98 -11.31 -6.14 2.88
N PRO A 99 -12.38 -6.65 2.24
CA PRO A 99 -13.19 -7.72 2.83
C PRO A 99 -12.45 -9.04 3.00
N THR A 100 -11.51 -9.36 2.10
CA THR A 100 -10.81 -10.65 2.05
C THR A 100 -9.34 -10.55 2.43
N TYR A 101 -8.80 -9.33 2.57
CA TYR A 101 -7.37 -9.08 2.75
C TYR A 101 -6.52 -9.72 1.63
N MET A 102 -7.06 -9.69 0.41
CA MET A 102 -6.36 -10.14 -0.79
C MET A 102 -5.65 -8.95 -1.43
N LEU A 103 -4.41 -9.15 -1.84
CA LEU A 103 -3.62 -8.19 -2.62
C LEU A 103 -3.26 -8.86 -3.94
N GLN A 104 -3.48 -8.17 -5.06
CA GLN A 104 -3.21 -8.72 -6.39
C GLN A 104 -2.44 -7.73 -7.25
N ASP A 105 -1.42 -8.21 -7.96
CA ASP A 105 -0.71 -7.46 -8.99
C ASP A 105 -1.48 -7.56 -10.31
N ILE A 106 -1.88 -6.41 -10.85
CA ILE A 106 -2.61 -6.28 -12.12
C ILE A 106 -1.73 -5.58 -13.19
N THR A 107 -0.42 -5.46 -12.95
CA THR A 107 0.49 -4.68 -13.81
C THR A 107 0.57 -5.23 -15.23
N ASN A 108 0.66 -6.56 -15.35
CA ASN A 108 0.86 -7.24 -16.63
C ASN A 108 -0.46 -7.72 -17.25
N ASP A 109 -1.41 -8.14 -16.41
CA ASP A 109 -2.70 -8.69 -16.83
C ASP A 109 -3.78 -8.41 -15.78
N ILE A 110 -4.86 -7.76 -16.21
CA ILE A 110 -6.01 -7.44 -15.35
C ILE A 110 -7.03 -8.57 -15.28
N GLU A 111 -7.09 -9.44 -16.30
CA GLU A 111 -8.03 -10.57 -16.37
C GLU A 111 -7.51 -11.76 -15.55
N THR A 112 -6.19 -11.96 -15.53
CA THR A 112 -5.54 -12.99 -14.70
C THR A 112 -4.47 -12.40 -13.78
N PRO A 113 -4.86 -11.68 -12.72
CA PRO A 113 -3.91 -11.01 -11.85
C PRO A 113 -3.17 -11.99 -10.93
N GLU A 114 -1.94 -11.63 -10.55
CA GLU A 114 -1.11 -12.45 -9.66
C GLU A 114 -1.45 -12.16 -8.19
N ASN A 115 -1.71 -13.19 -7.40
CA ASN A 115 -1.94 -13.03 -5.96
C ASN A 115 -0.62 -12.77 -5.23
N LEU A 116 -0.59 -11.69 -4.45
CA LEU A 116 0.57 -11.29 -3.67
C LEU A 116 0.43 -11.71 -2.21
N THR A 117 1.56 -12.07 -1.60
CA THR A 117 1.73 -12.27 -0.16
C THR A 117 2.36 -11.04 0.45
N TYR A 118 1.95 -10.69 1.67
CA TYR A 118 2.47 -9.54 2.42
C TYR A 118 2.39 -9.79 3.92
N ASP A 119 3.04 -8.95 4.72
CA ASP A 119 3.03 -9.08 6.17
C ASP A 119 1.65 -8.71 6.75
N LYS A 120 1.06 -9.63 7.52
CA LYS A 120 -0.24 -9.46 8.18
C LYS A 120 -0.15 -9.04 9.64
N SER A 121 1.05 -8.68 10.11
CA SER A 121 1.32 -8.30 11.51
C SER A 121 0.95 -6.83 11.81
N PHE A 122 -0.27 -6.42 11.47
CA PHE A 122 -0.80 -5.07 11.70
C PHE A 122 -2.04 -5.05 12.59
#